data_AF-A0A1J4LZ15-F1
#
_entry.id   AF-A0A1J4LZ15-F1
#
_cell.length_a   1.000
_cell.length_b   1.000
_cell.length_c   1.000
_cell.angle_alpha   90.00
_cell.angle_beta   90.00
_cell.angle_gamma   90.00
#
_symmetry.space_group_name_H-M   'P 1'
#
loop_
_entity.id
_entity.type
_entity.pdbx_description
1 polymer ?
#
loop_
_entity_poly.entity_id
_entity_poly.type
_entity_poly.pdbx_seq_one_letter_code
_entity_poly.pdbx_strand_id
1 'polypeptide(L)'
;MSPDGDEIRAPMENSHQPGYGDKYYAKLKALERQIVDEYQELYTAMLTFTGSMRNDNGGWRCPADHLREVIDTWRPDEGRGVYHELRDVLSGKNWEYALVVEKHGNGYGHVHVAVFVDGEVSESDFHSVIDTHLRHCDIAYKDAHNYHSPDPDARPISVNRVDPDIDLEDTDTNSHDVEAIGNLGSYVGEYIGAYGEALFDRSIEELAFRAVSWATSTQLVRFSNGANEMIDEDLDRGGDDLLEDPVPVSNPDFDPEDPQGSPVKYENVGWELLGVETVDRDGADLHTIEHSGVSYTAIDGSEHLDPPKKMPPDRPQPRVESSSLRSFAADDD
;
A
#
# COMPACT_ATOMS: atom_id res chain seq x y z
N MET A 1 -19.61 25.64 3.96
CA MET A 1 -19.96 27.04 3.70
C MET A 1 -18.88 27.65 2.84
N SER A 2 -19.25 28.30 1.74
CA SER A 2 -18.33 29.03 0.86
C SER A 2 -17.84 30.33 1.52
N PRO A 3 -16.80 30.99 0.99
CA PRO A 3 -16.36 32.31 1.44
C PRO A 3 -17.48 33.37 1.38
N ASP A 4 -18.46 33.18 0.52
CA ASP A 4 -19.62 34.06 0.34
C ASP A 4 -20.79 33.72 1.29
N GLY A 5 -20.65 32.67 2.11
CA GLY A 5 -21.67 32.24 3.07
C GLY A 5 -22.66 31.20 2.53
N ASP A 6 -22.46 30.69 1.32
CA ASP A 6 -23.36 29.72 0.71
C ASP A 6 -23.12 28.30 1.22
N GLU A 7 -24.19 27.55 1.44
CA GLU A 7 -24.10 26.11 1.73
C GLU A 7 -23.92 25.33 0.42
N ILE A 8 -22.76 24.72 0.27
CA ILE A 8 -22.43 23.85 -0.86
C ILE A 8 -22.35 22.42 -0.34
N ARG A 9 -23.03 21.51 -1.06
CA ARG A 9 -23.05 20.08 -0.76
C ARG A 9 -22.21 19.36 -1.81
N ALA A 10 -21.31 18.51 -1.35
CA ALA A 10 -20.56 17.58 -2.19
C ALA A 10 -20.85 16.15 -1.73
N PRO A 11 -20.93 15.17 -2.65
CA PRO A 11 -21.05 13.77 -2.26
C PRO A 11 -19.83 13.36 -1.43
N MET A 12 -20.07 12.73 -0.28
CA MET A 12 -19.01 12.16 0.56
C MET A 12 -18.75 10.73 0.11
N GLU A 13 -17.89 10.58 -0.90
CA GLU A 13 -17.46 9.26 -1.36
C GLU A 13 -16.58 8.57 -0.31
N ASN A 14 -16.72 7.25 -0.20
CA ASN A 14 -15.87 6.43 0.66
C ASN A 14 -15.34 5.21 -0.08
N SER A 15 -14.37 4.53 0.54
CA SER A 15 -13.64 3.40 -0.04
C SER A 15 -14.49 2.19 -0.43
N HIS A 16 -15.77 2.14 -0.04
CA HIS A 16 -16.70 1.06 -0.37
C HIS A 16 -17.61 1.37 -1.56
N GLN A 17 -17.55 2.60 -2.11
CA GLN A 17 -18.34 3.00 -3.26
C GLN A 17 -17.55 2.82 -4.55
N PRO A 18 -18.20 2.47 -5.68
CA PRO A 18 -17.51 2.29 -6.97
C PRO A 18 -16.66 3.49 -7.40
N GLY A 19 -17.15 4.72 -7.18
CA GLY A 19 -16.44 5.96 -7.54
C GLY A 19 -15.06 6.09 -6.89
N TYR A 20 -14.85 5.51 -5.70
CA TYR A 20 -13.52 5.46 -5.08
C TYR A 20 -12.56 4.58 -5.89
N GLY A 21 -13.00 3.40 -6.33
CA GLY A 21 -12.19 2.52 -7.17
C GLY A 21 -11.84 3.19 -8.49
N ASP A 22 -12.81 3.82 -9.13
CA ASP A 22 -12.64 4.55 -10.40
C ASP A 22 -11.64 5.69 -10.26
N LYS A 23 -11.76 6.49 -9.18
CA LYS A 23 -10.84 7.60 -8.88
C LYS A 23 -9.41 7.12 -8.74
N TYR A 24 -9.18 6.09 -7.91
CA TYR A 24 -7.82 5.60 -7.67
C TYR A 24 -7.24 4.86 -8.88
N TYR A 25 -8.06 4.19 -9.68
CA TYR A 25 -7.64 3.65 -10.96
C TYR A 25 -7.21 4.79 -11.91
N ALA A 26 -7.99 5.87 -12.02
CA ALA A 26 -7.62 7.03 -12.82
C ALA A 26 -6.31 7.66 -12.34
N LYS A 27 -6.13 7.83 -11.02
CA LYS A 27 -4.87 8.30 -10.41
C LYS A 27 -3.70 7.39 -10.78
N LEU A 28 -3.84 6.07 -10.72
CA LEU A 28 -2.78 5.15 -11.14
C LEU A 28 -2.42 5.28 -12.61
N LYS A 29 -3.42 5.39 -13.50
CA LYS A 29 -3.15 5.55 -14.94
C LYS A 29 -2.49 6.90 -15.23
N ALA A 30 -2.84 7.95 -14.49
CA ALA A 30 -2.17 9.25 -14.56
C ALA A 30 -0.69 9.15 -14.13
N LEU A 31 -0.43 8.50 -12.99
CA LEU A 31 0.93 8.24 -12.51
C LEU A 31 1.75 7.44 -13.53
N GLU A 32 1.18 6.36 -14.06
CA GLU A 32 1.83 5.52 -15.07
C GLU A 32 2.26 6.34 -16.29
N ARG A 33 1.39 7.22 -16.80
CA ARG A 33 1.71 8.08 -17.95
C ARG A 33 2.90 9.00 -17.67
N GLN A 34 2.91 9.69 -16.54
CA GLN A 34 4.01 10.61 -16.22
C GLN A 34 5.32 9.86 -15.97
N ILE A 35 5.27 8.75 -15.22
CA ILE A 35 6.47 7.96 -14.95
C ILE A 35 7.08 7.42 -16.24
N VAL A 36 6.24 6.94 -17.17
CA VAL A 36 6.71 6.48 -18.49
C VAL A 36 7.31 7.62 -19.33
N ASP A 37 6.76 8.83 -19.24
CA ASP A 37 7.26 10.01 -19.98
C ASP A 37 8.56 10.56 -19.39
N GLU A 38 8.70 10.55 -18.06
CA GLU A 38 9.82 11.18 -17.35
C GLU A 38 11.00 10.25 -17.08
N TYR A 39 10.77 8.96 -16.83
CA TYR A 39 11.82 8.03 -16.40
C TYR A 39 12.51 7.40 -17.61
N GLN A 40 13.83 7.48 -17.66
CA GLN A 40 14.63 6.99 -18.79
C GLN A 40 14.91 5.49 -18.70
N GLU A 41 15.06 4.98 -17.48
CA GLU A 41 15.30 3.57 -17.22
C GLU A 41 14.32 3.09 -16.14
N LEU A 42 13.06 2.89 -16.52
CA LEU A 42 12.00 2.53 -15.59
C LEU A 42 12.15 1.09 -15.08
N TYR A 43 12.38 0.97 -13.79
CA TYR A 43 12.26 -0.27 -13.03
C TYR A 43 11.10 -0.16 -12.05
N THR A 44 10.43 -1.28 -11.82
CA THR A 44 9.35 -1.40 -10.86
C THR A 44 9.71 -2.47 -9.85
N ALA A 45 9.40 -2.24 -8.58
CA ALA A 45 9.52 -3.24 -7.54
C ALA A 45 8.21 -3.35 -6.75
N MET A 46 7.72 -4.56 -6.53
CA MET A 46 6.61 -4.80 -5.61
C MET A 46 7.15 -5.39 -4.31
N LEU A 47 6.89 -4.70 -3.20
CA LEU A 47 7.24 -5.16 -1.87
C LEU A 47 5.98 -5.58 -1.12
N THR A 48 5.98 -6.77 -0.54
CA THR A 48 4.83 -7.31 0.20
C THR A 48 5.18 -7.46 1.69
N PHE A 49 4.32 -6.91 2.54
CA PHE A 49 4.46 -6.92 3.99
C PHE A 49 3.21 -7.54 4.63
N THR A 50 3.42 -8.51 5.52
CA THR A 50 2.30 -9.22 6.17
C THR A 50 2.67 -9.74 7.56
N GLY A 51 1.68 -10.25 8.27
CA GLY A 51 1.82 -10.78 9.62
C GLY A 51 1.15 -12.13 9.79
N SER A 52 1.53 -12.87 10.83
CA SER A 52 0.83 -14.09 11.19
C SER A 52 -0.58 -13.78 11.68
N MET A 53 -1.58 -14.39 11.04
CA MET A 53 -2.97 -14.41 11.49
C MET A 53 -3.20 -15.25 12.78
N ARG A 54 -2.14 -15.89 13.31
CA ARG A 54 -2.21 -16.74 14.49
C ARG A 54 -1.48 -16.10 15.67
N ASN A 55 -2.10 -16.18 16.83
CA ASN A 55 -1.53 -15.71 18.08
C ASN A 55 -0.66 -16.79 18.75
N ASP A 56 0.04 -16.44 19.83
CA ASP A 56 0.98 -17.37 20.49
C ASP A 56 0.28 -18.58 21.13
N ASN A 57 -1.00 -18.44 21.46
CA ASN A 57 -1.86 -19.53 21.95
C ASN A 57 -2.39 -20.45 20.84
N GLY A 58 -2.04 -20.20 19.57
CA GLY A 58 -2.55 -20.92 18.40
C GLY A 58 -3.95 -20.50 17.94
N GLY A 59 -4.55 -19.51 18.60
CA GLY A 59 -5.80 -18.87 18.22
C GLY A 59 -5.62 -17.91 17.03
N TRP A 60 -6.73 -17.32 16.60
CA TRP A 60 -6.75 -16.27 15.58
C TRP A 60 -6.45 -14.91 16.21
N ARG A 61 -5.69 -14.08 15.50
CA ARG A 61 -5.45 -12.69 15.89
C ARG A 61 -6.72 -11.85 15.74
N CYS A 62 -6.82 -10.76 16.47
CA CYS A 62 -7.74 -9.70 16.13
C CYS A 62 -7.35 -9.13 14.75
N PRO A 63 -8.25 -9.11 13.74
CA PRO A 63 -7.91 -8.61 12.41
C PRO A 63 -7.52 -7.13 12.39
N ALA A 64 -8.10 -6.32 13.30
CA ALA A 64 -7.76 -4.90 13.42
C ALA A 64 -6.35 -4.69 14.00
N ASP A 65 -5.98 -5.45 15.04
CA ASP A 65 -4.63 -5.38 15.61
C ASP A 65 -3.58 -5.91 14.63
N HIS A 66 -3.89 -7.01 13.92
CA HIS A 66 -3.04 -7.52 12.85
C HIS A 66 -2.79 -6.49 11.76
N LEU A 67 -3.86 -5.89 11.20
CA LEU A 67 -3.73 -4.92 10.12
C LEU A 67 -2.91 -3.70 10.57
N ARG A 68 -3.15 -3.21 11.78
CA ARG A 68 -2.42 -2.09 12.36
C ARG A 68 -0.93 -2.40 12.55
N GLU A 69 -0.60 -3.56 13.15
CA GLU A 69 0.79 -4.00 13.35
C GLU A 69 1.56 -4.09 12.03
N VAL A 70 0.91 -4.53 10.93
CA VAL A 70 1.55 -4.55 9.60
C VAL A 70 1.76 -3.13 9.06
N ILE A 71 0.72 -2.27 9.08
CA ILE A 71 0.79 -0.90 8.54
C ILE A 71 1.80 -0.04 9.31
N ASP A 72 1.80 -0.12 10.64
CA ASP A 72 2.62 0.71 11.52
C ASP A 72 4.12 0.52 11.23
N THR A 73 4.53 -0.60 10.64
CA THR A 73 5.93 -0.82 10.25
C THR A 73 6.43 0.13 9.15
N TRP A 74 5.52 0.68 8.34
CA TRP A 74 5.87 1.64 7.30
C TRP A 74 6.54 2.87 7.90
N ARG A 75 5.93 3.43 8.95
CA ARG A 75 6.39 4.58 9.73
C ARG A 75 5.96 4.40 11.19
N PRO A 76 6.74 3.68 12.00
CA PRO A 76 6.42 3.45 13.40
C PRO A 76 6.58 4.73 14.20
N ASP A 77 5.86 4.82 15.32
CA ASP A 77 5.93 5.97 16.25
C ASP A 77 7.36 6.20 16.80
N GLU A 78 8.14 5.13 16.89
CA GLU A 78 9.52 5.17 17.35
C GLU A 78 10.49 4.53 16.34
N GLY A 79 11.59 5.25 16.05
CA GLY A 79 12.69 4.74 15.24
C GLY A 79 12.51 4.92 13.72
N ARG A 80 13.21 4.08 12.95
CA ARG A 80 13.26 4.14 11.48
C ARG A 80 12.53 2.94 10.87
N GLY A 81 11.31 3.16 10.41
CA GLY A 81 10.49 2.14 9.72
C GLY A 81 10.93 1.82 8.28
N VAL A 82 10.13 0.99 7.62
CA VAL A 82 10.33 0.50 6.25
C VAL A 82 10.53 1.64 5.25
N TYR A 83 9.75 2.73 5.36
CA TYR A 83 9.91 3.90 4.50
C TYR A 83 11.32 4.50 4.55
N HIS A 84 11.91 4.55 5.74
CA HIS A 84 13.23 5.16 5.94
C HIS A 84 14.35 4.31 5.36
N GLU A 85 14.21 2.98 5.43
CA GLU A 85 15.16 2.05 4.80
C GLU A 85 15.01 2.11 3.27
N LEU A 86 13.77 2.14 2.76
CA LEU A 86 13.51 2.28 1.32
C LEU A 86 14.16 3.54 0.74
N ARG A 87 14.04 4.67 1.46
CA ARG A 87 14.69 5.92 1.08
C ARG A 87 16.21 5.83 1.08
N ASP A 88 16.80 5.08 2.02
CA ASP A 88 18.25 4.92 2.10
C ASP A 88 18.78 4.05 0.95
N VAL A 89 18.11 2.93 0.62
CA VAL A 89 18.55 2.03 -0.47
C VAL A 89 18.36 2.66 -1.85
N LEU A 90 17.39 3.56 -2.01
CA LEU A 90 17.15 4.31 -3.25
C LEU A 90 17.80 5.70 -3.26
N SER A 91 18.66 5.99 -2.28
CA SER A 91 19.34 7.28 -2.19
C SER A 91 20.13 7.58 -3.48
N GLY A 92 19.81 8.71 -4.12
CA GLY A 92 20.47 9.16 -5.34
C GLY A 92 19.81 8.69 -6.64
N LYS A 93 18.67 7.99 -6.56
CA LYS A 93 17.80 7.68 -7.69
C LYS A 93 16.55 8.56 -7.64
N ASN A 94 15.91 8.80 -8.79
CA ASN A 94 14.55 9.30 -8.83
C ASN A 94 13.63 8.11 -8.59
N TRP A 95 12.72 8.22 -7.62
CA TRP A 95 11.83 7.12 -7.31
C TRP A 95 10.56 7.64 -6.64
N GLU A 96 9.46 6.95 -6.91
CA GLU A 96 8.15 7.22 -6.32
C GLU A 96 7.51 5.91 -5.87
N TYR A 97 6.46 5.97 -5.06
CA TYR A 97 5.76 4.76 -4.61
C TYR A 97 4.25 4.92 -4.47
N ALA A 98 3.55 3.80 -4.62
CA ALA A 98 2.16 3.63 -4.22
C ALA A 98 2.07 2.50 -3.19
N LEU A 99 1.59 2.81 -1.99
CA LEU A 99 1.28 1.87 -0.93
C LEU A 99 -0.21 1.50 -1.02
N VAL A 100 -0.49 0.21 -1.05
CA VAL A 100 -1.82 -0.37 -1.18
C VAL A 100 -2.04 -1.37 -0.05
N VAL A 101 -3.16 -1.27 0.64
CA VAL A 101 -3.61 -2.24 1.65
C VAL A 101 -4.67 -3.12 1.00
N GLU A 102 -4.42 -4.42 0.93
CA GLU A 102 -5.32 -5.40 0.31
C GLU A 102 -5.64 -6.55 1.27
N LYS A 103 -6.72 -7.27 1.00
CA LYS A 103 -7.00 -8.55 1.66
C LYS A 103 -6.03 -9.62 1.18
N HIS A 104 -5.55 -10.43 2.11
CA HIS A 104 -5.07 -11.76 1.78
C HIS A 104 -6.27 -12.69 1.54
N GLY A 105 -6.06 -13.84 0.90
CA GLY A 105 -7.13 -14.82 0.61
C GLY A 105 -7.84 -15.42 1.84
N ASN A 106 -7.43 -15.03 3.05
CA ASN A 106 -8.06 -15.40 4.33
C ASN A 106 -8.81 -14.24 5.00
N GLY A 107 -8.87 -13.06 4.38
CA GLY A 107 -9.54 -11.85 4.87
C GLY A 107 -8.72 -10.95 5.80
N TYR A 108 -7.49 -11.33 6.17
CA TYR A 108 -6.58 -10.44 6.88
C TYR A 108 -5.92 -9.46 5.91
N GLY A 109 -5.70 -8.23 6.34
CA GLY A 109 -5.03 -7.23 5.50
C GLY A 109 -3.53 -7.46 5.40
N HIS A 110 -2.95 -7.14 4.25
CA HIS A 110 -1.51 -7.03 4.05
C HIS A 110 -1.21 -5.77 3.24
N VAL A 111 0.07 -5.39 3.16
CA VAL A 111 0.49 -4.16 2.49
C VAL A 111 1.38 -4.49 1.31
N HIS A 112 1.00 -3.95 0.16
CA HIS A 112 1.81 -3.89 -1.04
C HIS A 112 2.39 -2.49 -1.20
N VAL A 113 3.65 -2.40 -1.64
CA VAL A 113 4.28 -1.14 -2.03
C VAL A 113 4.85 -1.32 -3.42
N ALA A 114 4.17 -0.72 -4.39
CA ALA A 114 4.68 -0.55 -5.74
C ALA A 114 5.67 0.61 -5.73
N VAL A 115 6.92 0.34 -6.08
CA VAL A 115 8.00 1.31 -6.15
C VAL A 115 8.38 1.48 -7.62
N PHE A 116 8.45 2.72 -8.06
CA PHE A 116 8.86 3.09 -9.42
C PHE A 116 10.20 3.78 -9.33
N VAL A 117 11.19 3.32 -10.09
CA VAL A 117 12.58 3.77 -9.97
C VAL A 117 13.13 4.10 -11.35
N ASP A 118 13.77 5.25 -11.48
CA ASP A 118 14.58 5.61 -12.64
C ASP A 118 16.02 5.12 -12.41
N GLY A 119 16.37 4.02 -13.07
CA GLY A 119 17.67 3.39 -13.05
C GLY A 119 17.66 1.98 -12.45
N GLU A 120 18.55 1.13 -12.95
CA GLU A 120 18.65 -0.29 -12.59
C GLU A 120 18.60 -0.57 -11.07
N VAL A 121 17.73 -1.51 -10.69
CA VAL A 121 17.63 -2.09 -9.34
C VAL A 121 17.42 -3.60 -9.42
N SER A 122 17.73 -4.29 -8.33
CA SER A 122 17.63 -5.73 -8.18
C SER A 122 16.85 -6.11 -6.92
N GLU A 123 16.39 -7.37 -6.83
CA GLU A 123 15.73 -7.92 -5.64
C GLU A 123 16.58 -7.69 -4.37
N SER A 124 17.91 -7.85 -4.50
CA SER A 124 18.84 -7.75 -3.38
C SER A 124 18.94 -6.35 -2.77
N ASP A 125 18.63 -5.30 -3.53
CA ASP A 125 18.63 -3.92 -3.04
C ASP A 125 17.51 -3.69 -2.01
N PHE A 126 16.45 -4.51 -2.05
CA PHE A 126 15.29 -4.40 -1.17
C PHE A 126 15.29 -5.41 -0.01
N HIS A 127 16.29 -6.29 0.11
CA HIS A 127 16.36 -7.25 1.22
C HIS A 127 16.34 -6.55 2.59
N SER A 128 17.06 -5.44 2.75
CA SER A 128 17.11 -4.71 4.02
C SER A 128 15.78 -4.03 4.36
N VAL A 129 14.96 -3.73 3.34
CA VAL A 129 13.61 -3.18 3.51
C VAL A 129 12.68 -4.25 4.10
N ILE A 130 12.74 -5.49 3.61
CA ILE A 130 12.03 -6.64 4.18
C ILE A 130 12.53 -6.95 5.59
N ASP A 131 13.84 -6.93 5.81
CA ASP A 131 14.42 -7.11 7.15
C ASP A 131 13.92 -6.04 8.14
N THR A 132 13.73 -4.81 7.68
CA THR A 132 13.19 -3.72 8.50
C THR A 132 11.76 -4.02 8.93
N HIS A 133 10.93 -4.53 8.02
CA HIS A 133 9.59 -5.00 8.38
C HIS A 133 9.66 -6.13 9.43
N LEU A 134 10.51 -7.14 9.23
CA LEU A 134 10.69 -8.24 10.19
C LEU A 134 11.18 -7.79 11.58
N ARG A 135 11.94 -6.68 11.66
CA ARG A 135 12.40 -6.10 12.94
C ARG A 135 11.32 -5.33 13.67
N HIS A 136 10.40 -4.69 12.95
CA HIS A 136 9.37 -3.82 13.54
C HIS A 136 8.01 -4.51 13.69
N CYS A 137 7.75 -5.58 12.94
CA CYS A 137 6.50 -6.32 12.96
C CYS A 137 6.67 -7.60 13.79
N ASP A 138 6.28 -7.57 15.06
CA ASP A 138 6.37 -8.73 15.97
C ASP A 138 5.68 -10.00 15.44
N ILE A 139 4.70 -9.83 14.55
CA ILE A 139 3.93 -10.91 13.93
C ILE A 139 4.43 -11.32 12.56
N ALA A 140 5.33 -10.56 11.94
CA ALA A 140 5.90 -10.96 10.68
C ALA A 140 6.74 -12.22 10.89
N TYR A 141 6.63 -13.16 9.96
CA TYR A 141 7.34 -14.42 10.03
C TYR A 141 8.17 -14.63 8.79
N LYS A 142 9.37 -15.19 8.98
CA LYS A 142 10.37 -15.38 7.93
C LYS A 142 9.87 -16.16 6.73
N ASP A 143 8.95 -17.12 6.92
CA ASP A 143 8.51 -17.98 5.82
C ASP A 143 7.66 -17.20 4.80
N ALA A 144 6.89 -16.20 5.22
CA ALA A 144 6.18 -15.28 4.32
C ALA A 144 7.08 -14.19 3.72
N HIS A 145 8.26 -13.98 4.29
CA HIS A 145 9.21 -12.95 3.87
C HIS A 145 10.50 -13.57 3.36
N ASN A 146 10.44 -14.81 2.86
CA ASN A 146 11.61 -15.52 2.39
C ASN A 146 11.91 -15.14 0.94
N TYR A 147 12.71 -14.09 0.74
CA TYR A 147 13.26 -13.71 -0.57
C TYR A 147 14.21 -14.77 -1.17
N HIS A 148 14.55 -15.83 -0.44
CA HIS A 148 15.23 -17.02 -0.98
C HIS A 148 14.27 -18.18 -1.30
N SER A 149 12.96 -17.92 -1.38
CA SER A 149 12.00 -18.94 -1.77
C SER A 149 12.34 -19.52 -3.16
N PRO A 150 12.33 -20.85 -3.31
CA PRO A 150 12.46 -21.47 -4.63
C PRO A 150 11.23 -21.22 -5.51
N ASP A 151 10.10 -20.87 -4.89
CA ASP A 151 8.87 -20.45 -5.55
C ASP A 151 8.88 -18.91 -5.69
N PRO A 152 9.01 -18.35 -6.90
CA PRO A 152 9.03 -16.90 -7.14
C PRO A 152 7.76 -16.19 -6.64
N ASP A 153 6.59 -16.83 -6.78
CA ASP A 153 5.30 -16.25 -6.40
C ASP A 153 5.15 -16.11 -4.87
N ALA A 154 5.97 -16.85 -4.12
CA ALA A 154 6.02 -16.79 -2.66
C ALA A 154 7.08 -15.81 -2.13
N ARG A 155 7.81 -15.09 -3.00
CA ARG A 155 8.81 -14.10 -2.57
C ARG A 155 8.12 -12.77 -2.21
N PRO A 156 8.62 -12.06 -1.19
CA PRO A 156 8.07 -10.77 -0.80
C PRO A 156 8.50 -9.61 -1.71
N ILE A 157 9.41 -9.85 -2.66
CA ILE A 157 9.98 -8.86 -3.56
C ILE A 157 9.86 -9.39 -5.00
N SER A 158 9.28 -8.60 -5.90
CA SER A 158 9.43 -8.77 -7.34
C SER A 158 10.03 -7.49 -7.93
N VAL A 159 10.90 -7.61 -8.93
CA VAL A 159 11.51 -6.47 -9.62
C VAL A 159 11.45 -6.71 -11.12
N ASN A 160 10.91 -5.73 -11.86
CA ASN A 160 10.73 -5.81 -13.30
C ASN A 160 11.24 -4.53 -13.97
N ARG A 161 12.01 -4.70 -15.05
CA ARG A 161 12.31 -3.60 -15.97
C ARG A 161 11.11 -3.37 -16.86
N VAL A 162 10.71 -2.12 -17.01
CA VAL A 162 9.65 -1.70 -17.91
C VAL A 162 10.30 -1.10 -19.15
N ASP A 163 9.88 -1.56 -20.32
CA ASP A 163 10.27 -0.96 -21.60
C ASP A 163 8.99 -0.38 -22.23
N PRO A 164 8.80 0.95 -22.17
CA PRO A 164 7.58 1.60 -22.63
C PRO A 164 7.43 1.60 -24.16
N ASP A 165 8.51 1.30 -24.90
CA ASP A 165 8.51 1.25 -26.36
C ASP A 165 8.07 -0.14 -26.90
N ILE A 166 7.86 -1.14 -26.02
CA ILE A 166 7.36 -2.45 -26.41
C ILE A 166 5.86 -2.36 -26.74
N ASP A 167 5.53 -2.58 -28.01
CA ASP A 167 4.17 -2.79 -28.45
C ASP A 167 3.66 -4.17 -28.00
N LEU A 168 2.74 -4.16 -27.02
CA LEU A 168 2.12 -5.36 -26.46
C LEU A 168 1.36 -6.19 -27.50
N GLU A 169 0.97 -5.62 -28.64
CA GLU A 169 0.29 -6.37 -29.71
C GLU A 169 1.23 -7.32 -30.47
N ASP A 170 2.55 -7.12 -30.42
CA ASP A 170 3.56 -7.89 -31.17
C ASP A 170 4.40 -8.84 -30.28
N THR A 171 4.11 -8.89 -28.98
CA THR A 171 4.78 -9.79 -28.01
C THR A 171 4.06 -11.14 -27.86
N ASP A 172 4.79 -12.23 -28.09
CA ASP A 172 4.33 -13.61 -27.86
C ASP A 172 4.16 -13.85 -26.35
N THR A 173 2.90 -13.80 -25.90
CA THR A 173 2.44 -13.99 -24.51
C THR A 173 2.77 -15.35 -23.89
N ASN A 174 3.48 -16.24 -24.62
CA ASN A 174 3.95 -17.54 -24.15
C ASN A 174 5.47 -17.65 -23.90
N SER A 175 6.22 -16.55 -24.02
CA SER A 175 7.63 -16.54 -23.64
C SER A 175 7.78 -16.19 -22.16
N HIS A 176 8.40 -17.09 -21.38
CA HIS A 176 8.75 -16.87 -19.97
C HIS A 176 9.72 -15.69 -19.74
N ASP A 177 10.16 -15.01 -20.81
CA ASP A 177 11.13 -13.91 -20.81
C ASP A 177 10.49 -12.54 -21.12
N VAL A 178 9.17 -12.45 -21.31
CA VAL A 178 8.45 -11.17 -21.46
C VAL A 178 7.40 -11.02 -20.36
N GLU A 179 7.90 -10.89 -19.13
CA GLU A 179 7.20 -10.15 -18.05
C GLU A 179 7.61 -8.66 -18.13
N ALA A 180 7.82 -8.14 -19.35
CA ALA A 180 7.89 -6.71 -19.57
C ALA A 180 6.49 -6.17 -19.30
N ILE A 181 6.33 -5.52 -18.14
CA ILE A 181 5.06 -4.93 -17.71
C ILE A 181 4.72 -3.77 -18.64
N GLY A 182 4.07 -4.04 -19.78
CA GLY A 182 3.57 -2.99 -20.67
C GLY A 182 2.31 -2.30 -20.15
N ASN A 183 1.84 -2.63 -18.94
CA ASN A 183 0.71 -1.96 -18.30
C ASN A 183 0.85 -1.99 -16.77
N LEU A 184 1.69 -1.10 -16.27
CA LEU A 184 1.95 -0.85 -14.85
C LEU A 184 0.65 -0.51 -14.09
N GLY A 185 -0.28 0.16 -14.77
CA GLY A 185 -1.59 0.49 -14.23
C GLY A 185 -2.51 -0.73 -14.03
N SER A 186 -2.39 -1.78 -14.85
CA SER A 186 -3.09 -3.06 -14.61
C SER A 186 -2.44 -3.83 -13.47
N TYR A 187 -1.09 -3.85 -13.42
CA TYR A 187 -0.35 -4.52 -12.36
C TYR A 187 -0.67 -3.93 -10.98
N VAL A 188 -0.74 -2.60 -10.84
CA VAL A 188 -1.11 -1.95 -9.56
C VAL A 188 -2.64 -1.86 -9.38
N GLY A 189 -3.40 -1.81 -10.47
CA GLY A 189 -4.86 -1.69 -10.47
C GLY A 189 -5.58 -2.93 -9.93
N GLU A 190 -5.02 -4.14 -10.14
CA GLU A 190 -5.52 -5.37 -9.53
C GLU A 190 -5.51 -5.29 -7.99
N TYR A 191 -4.44 -4.72 -7.41
CA TYR A 191 -4.30 -4.57 -5.96
C TYR A 191 -5.21 -3.51 -5.34
N ILE A 192 -5.69 -2.53 -6.10
CA ILE A 192 -6.66 -1.56 -5.59
C ILE A 192 -8.01 -2.24 -5.31
N GLY A 193 -8.25 -3.44 -5.85
CA GLY A 193 -9.25 -4.41 -5.36
C GLY A 193 -10.70 -3.90 -5.30
N ALA A 194 -10.97 -2.73 -5.88
CA ALA A 194 -12.25 -2.02 -5.74
C ALA A 194 -12.96 -1.81 -7.06
N TYR A 195 -12.30 -2.06 -8.19
CA TYR A 195 -12.87 -1.80 -9.50
C TYR A 195 -13.82 -2.93 -9.93
N GLY A 196 -15.06 -2.58 -10.27
CA GLY A 196 -15.96 -3.44 -11.05
C GLY A 196 -17.03 -4.24 -10.29
N GLU A 197 -16.93 -4.46 -8.98
CA GLU A 197 -17.92 -5.27 -8.22
C GLU A 197 -18.57 -4.49 -7.05
N ALA A 198 -19.90 -4.58 -6.94
CA ALA A 198 -20.64 -3.95 -5.86
C ALA A 198 -20.29 -4.57 -4.51
N LEU A 199 -20.24 -3.77 -3.43
CA LEU A 199 -19.71 -4.19 -2.12
C LEU A 199 -20.26 -5.54 -1.63
N PHE A 200 -21.57 -5.76 -1.71
CA PHE A 200 -22.23 -6.96 -1.17
C PHE A 200 -22.20 -8.18 -2.09
N ASP A 201 -21.69 -8.04 -3.32
CA ASP A 201 -21.49 -9.15 -4.24
C ASP A 201 -20.10 -9.79 -4.06
N ARG A 202 -19.22 -9.13 -3.28
CA ARG A 202 -17.85 -9.58 -3.03
C ARG A 202 -17.78 -10.74 -2.04
N SER A 203 -16.61 -11.38 -1.99
CA SER A 203 -16.35 -12.51 -1.09
C SER A 203 -16.45 -12.12 0.40
N ILE A 204 -16.67 -13.11 1.27
CA ILE A 204 -16.76 -12.89 2.72
C ILE A 204 -15.43 -12.34 3.26
N GLU A 205 -14.31 -12.80 2.72
CA GLU A 205 -12.97 -12.34 3.08
C GLU A 205 -12.78 -10.85 2.76
N GLU A 206 -13.28 -10.39 1.60
CA GLU A 206 -13.27 -8.99 1.18
C GLU A 206 -14.18 -8.13 2.06
N LEU A 207 -15.38 -8.61 2.37
CA LEU A 207 -16.31 -7.94 3.28
C LEU A 207 -15.72 -7.81 4.70
N ALA A 208 -15.06 -8.86 5.20
CA ALA A 208 -14.40 -8.84 6.50
C ALA A 208 -13.24 -7.84 6.52
N PHE A 209 -12.36 -7.87 5.51
CA PHE A 209 -11.26 -6.92 5.37
C PHE A 209 -11.76 -5.46 5.29
N ARG A 210 -12.81 -5.21 4.50
CA ARG A 210 -13.41 -3.88 4.37
C ARG A 210 -14.03 -3.39 5.67
N ALA A 211 -14.71 -4.27 6.41
CA ALA A 211 -15.24 -3.92 7.73
C ALA A 211 -14.13 -3.55 8.71
N VAL A 212 -13.01 -4.28 8.69
CA VAL A 212 -11.82 -3.97 9.51
C VAL A 212 -11.24 -2.61 9.11
N SER A 213 -10.98 -2.41 7.81
CA SER A 213 -10.42 -1.17 7.29
C SER A 213 -11.27 0.06 7.61
N TRP A 214 -12.60 -0.09 7.55
CA TRP A 214 -13.54 0.95 7.98
C TRP A 214 -13.44 1.22 9.49
N ALA A 215 -13.49 0.16 10.31
CA ALA A 215 -13.43 0.27 11.76
C ALA A 215 -12.11 0.90 12.26
N THR A 216 -11.02 0.71 11.52
CA THR A 216 -9.70 1.26 11.86
C THR A 216 -9.39 2.60 11.18
N SER A 217 -10.32 3.15 10.38
CA SER A 217 -10.05 4.31 9.50
C SER A 217 -8.78 4.12 8.65
N THR A 218 -8.55 2.90 8.17
CA THR A 218 -7.39 2.58 7.34
C THR A 218 -7.55 3.19 5.95
N GLN A 219 -6.59 4.03 5.58
CA GLN A 219 -6.46 4.48 4.21
C GLN A 219 -5.90 3.35 3.34
N LEU A 220 -6.70 2.87 2.38
CA LEU A 220 -6.33 1.72 1.55
C LEU A 220 -5.23 2.03 0.54
N VAL A 221 -5.14 3.27 0.05
CA VAL A 221 -4.17 3.64 -0.98
C VAL A 221 -3.51 4.98 -0.65
N ARG A 222 -2.19 5.00 -0.70
CA ARG A 222 -1.33 6.17 -0.44
C ARG A 222 -0.28 6.28 -1.53
N PHE A 223 -0.10 7.47 -2.07
CA PHE A 223 0.99 7.78 -3.00
C PHE A 223 2.07 8.59 -2.28
N SER A 224 3.32 8.53 -2.74
CA SER A 224 4.35 9.50 -2.38
C SER A 224 3.98 10.92 -2.81
N ASN A 225 4.68 11.92 -2.29
CA ASN A 225 4.42 13.32 -2.65
C ASN A 225 4.67 13.56 -4.14
N GLY A 226 5.82 13.14 -4.68
CA GLY A 226 6.13 13.29 -6.11
C GLY A 226 5.17 12.50 -7.00
N ALA A 227 4.72 11.31 -6.58
CA ALA A 227 3.65 10.60 -7.29
C ALA A 227 2.34 11.41 -7.33
N ASN A 228 1.95 12.09 -6.24
CA ASN A 228 0.76 12.95 -6.30
C ASN A 228 0.97 14.16 -7.22
N GLU A 229 2.16 14.78 -7.18
CA GLU A 229 2.51 15.90 -8.07
C GLU A 229 2.40 15.47 -9.54
N MET A 230 2.99 14.34 -9.92
CA MET A 230 2.85 13.75 -11.26
C MET A 230 1.39 13.47 -11.64
N ILE A 231 0.62 12.89 -10.73
CA ILE A 231 -0.81 12.61 -10.99
C ILE A 231 -1.58 13.89 -11.26
N ASP A 232 -1.36 14.92 -10.45
CA ASP A 232 -2.05 16.19 -10.58
C ASP A 232 -1.63 16.90 -11.89
N GLU A 233 -0.34 16.86 -12.25
CA GLU A 233 0.15 17.38 -13.54
C GLU A 233 -0.52 16.72 -14.75
N ASP A 234 -0.73 15.40 -14.72
CA ASP A 234 -1.40 14.68 -15.81
C ASP A 234 -2.87 15.05 -15.91
N LEU A 235 -3.56 15.13 -14.76
CA LEU A 235 -4.97 15.48 -14.68
C LEU A 235 -5.20 16.94 -15.14
N ASP A 236 -4.29 17.85 -14.80
CA ASP A 236 -4.32 19.25 -15.24
C ASP A 236 -4.06 19.39 -16.74
N ARG A 237 -3.13 18.61 -17.31
CA ARG A 237 -2.87 18.58 -18.77
C ARG A 237 -4.09 18.11 -19.57
N GLY A 238 -4.98 17.31 -18.98
CA GLY A 238 -6.24 16.86 -19.59
C GLY A 238 -7.42 17.83 -19.41
N GLY A 239 -7.26 18.90 -18.63
CA GLY A 239 -8.33 19.77 -18.14
C GLY A 239 -8.75 20.93 -19.04
N ASP A 240 -8.12 21.12 -20.21
CA ASP A 240 -8.38 22.30 -21.06
C ASP A 240 -9.76 22.34 -21.73
N ASP A 241 -10.66 21.37 -21.45
CA ASP A 241 -12.03 21.40 -21.96
C ASP A 241 -13.18 21.21 -20.95
N LEU A 242 -13.01 20.60 -19.76
CA LEU A 242 -14.13 20.44 -18.81
C LEU A 242 -13.65 20.18 -17.38
N LEU A 243 -13.59 21.23 -16.55
CA LEU A 243 -13.93 21.34 -15.11
C LEU A 243 -13.12 22.47 -14.46
N GLU A 244 -13.77 23.30 -13.63
CA GLU A 244 -13.11 24.34 -12.84
C GLU A 244 -12.03 23.72 -11.93
N ASP A 245 -10.88 24.39 -11.88
CA ASP A 245 -9.60 24.02 -11.24
C ASP A 245 -9.71 22.99 -10.08
N PRO A 246 -9.10 21.79 -10.20
CA PRO A 246 -8.92 20.92 -9.05
C PRO A 246 -7.94 21.60 -8.07
N VAL A 247 -8.43 21.88 -6.85
CA VAL A 247 -7.58 22.44 -5.79
C VAL A 247 -6.55 21.39 -5.39
N PRO A 248 -5.24 21.69 -5.47
CA PRO A 248 -4.19 20.77 -5.03
C PRO A 248 -4.40 20.45 -3.54
N VAL A 249 -4.57 19.16 -3.21
CA VAL A 249 -4.55 18.73 -1.81
C VAL A 249 -3.09 18.53 -1.43
N SER A 250 -2.41 19.64 -1.10
CA SER A 250 -1.09 19.56 -0.46
C SER A 250 -1.22 18.80 0.85
N ASN A 251 -0.64 17.61 0.93
CA ASN A 251 -0.42 16.92 2.19
C ASN A 251 0.59 17.77 2.99
N PRO A 252 0.34 18.14 4.25
CA PRO A 252 1.22 19.05 4.97
C PRO A 252 2.65 18.50 5.02
N ASP A 253 3.62 19.42 4.88
CA ASP A 253 5.02 19.14 5.17
C ASP A 253 5.13 18.43 6.53
N PHE A 254 5.69 17.23 6.52
CA PHE A 254 5.94 16.49 7.74
C PHE A 254 7.16 17.08 8.45
N ASP A 255 6.90 17.75 9.57
CA ASP A 255 7.93 18.18 10.51
C ASP A 255 8.26 17.01 11.47
N PRO A 256 9.48 16.44 11.44
CA PRO A 256 9.88 15.38 12.34
C PRO A 256 9.90 15.79 13.82
N GLU A 257 9.74 17.06 14.16
CA GLU A 257 9.61 17.56 15.54
C GLU A 257 8.15 17.68 16.03
N ASP A 258 7.13 17.48 15.17
CA ASP A 258 5.70 17.47 15.54
C ASP A 258 5.00 16.15 15.13
N PRO A 259 5.22 15.06 15.89
CA PRO A 259 4.69 13.72 15.57
C PRO A 259 3.17 13.60 15.76
N GLN A 260 2.51 14.60 16.35
CA GLN A 260 1.07 14.56 16.66
C GLN A 260 0.18 15.10 15.55
N GLY A 261 0.75 15.54 14.41
CA GLY A 261 0.00 15.95 13.24
C GLY A 261 -1.15 16.87 13.63
N SER A 262 -0.85 18.14 13.91
CA SER A 262 -1.87 19.16 14.14
C SER A 262 -3.07 18.93 13.19
N PRO A 263 -4.32 18.89 13.70
CA PRO A 263 -5.49 18.54 12.89
C PRO A 263 -5.45 19.34 11.60
N VAL A 264 -5.63 18.65 10.47
CA VAL A 264 -5.56 19.17 9.11
C VAL A 264 -6.11 20.59 9.09
N LYS A 265 -5.21 21.59 9.04
CA LYS A 265 -5.60 22.95 8.73
C LYS A 265 -5.84 22.95 7.24
N TYR A 266 -7.10 22.79 6.85
CA TYR A 266 -7.52 23.04 5.49
C TYR A 266 -7.15 24.48 5.14
N GLU A 267 -6.16 24.68 4.28
CA GLU A 267 -5.83 26.00 3.72
C GLU A 267 -6.82 26.39 2.61
N ASN A 268 -8.11 26.10 2.78
CA ASN A 268 -9.17 26.71 1.96
C ASN A 268 -9.59 28.00 2.66
N VAL A 269 -8.82 29.07 2.46
CA VAL A 269 -9.11 30.39 3.06
C VAL A 269 -10.55 30.78 2.74
N GLY A 270 -11.42 30.77 3.77
CA GLY A 270 -12.84 31.15 3.67
C GLY A 270 -13.85 30.00 3.55
N TRP A 271 -13.42 28.73 3.47
CA TRP A 271 -14.35 27.59 3.50
C TRP A 271 -14.45 26.99 4.90
N GLU A 272 -15.67 26.64 5.31
CA GLU A 272 -15.95 25.97 6.59
C GLU A 272 -16.74 24.67 6.36
N LEU A 273 -16.27 23.55 6.92
CA LEU A 273 -16.99 22.28 6.92
C LEU A 273 -18.07 22.30 7.99
N LEU A 274 -19.34 22.31 7.58
CA LEU A 274 -20.48 22.40 8.50
C LEU A 274 -20.85 21.05 9.14
N GLY A 275 -20.68 19.95 8.41
CA GLY A 275 -21.05 18.62 8.88
C GLY A 275 -21.19 17.59 7.76
N VAL A 276 -21.56 16.37 8.13
CA VAL A 276 -21.94 15.30 7.20
C VAL A 276 -23.46 15.24 7.16
N GLU A 277 -24.05 15.41 5.99
CA GLU A 277 -25.50 15.34 5.81
C GLU A 277 -25.90 13.98 5.24
N THR A 278 -26.92 13.35 5.83
CA THR A 278 -27.57 12.17 5.26
C THR A 278 -28.85 12.63 4.58
N VAL A 279 -29.01 12.33 3.29
CA VAL A 279 -30.17 12.73 2.50
C VAL A 279 -30.96 11.49 2.11
N ASP A 280 -32.23 11.43 2.53
CA ASP A 280 -33.14 10.35 2.16
C ASP A 280 -34.47 10.90 1.62
N ARG A 281 -35.50 10.05 1.57
CA ARG A 281 -36.83 10.45 1.06
C ARG A 281 -37.58 11.35 2.02
N ASP A 282 -37.23 11.34 3.30
CA ASP A 282 -37.92 12.02 4.39
C ASP A 282 -37.26 13.37 4.73
N GLY A 283 -36.02 13.60 4.28
CA GLY A 283 -35.37 14.90 4.37
C GLY A 283 -33.86 14.80 4.36
N ALA A 284 -33.23 15.82 4.94
CA ALA A 284 -31.79 15.88 5.08
C ALA A 284 -31.43 16.12 6.56
N ASP A 285 -30.63 15.22 7.11
CA ASP A 285 -30.19 15.24 8.50
C ASP A 285 -28.70 15.60 8.56
N LEU A 286 -28.39 16.80 9.06
CA LEU A 286 -27.02 17.28 9.20
C LEU A 286 -26.42 16.84 10.53
N HIS A 287 -25.28 16.15 10.45
CA HIS A 287 -24.47 15.77 11.60
C HIS A 287 -23.24 16.68 11.70
N THR A 288 -23.22 17.55 12.70
CA THR A 288 -22.08 18.42 13.00
C THR A 288 -20.87 17.58 13.42
N ILE A 289 -19.70 17.83 12.83
CA ILE A 289 -18.48 17.12 13.15
C ILE A 289 -17.84 17.79 14.36
N GLU A 290 -18.23 17.36 15.57
CA GLU A 290 -17.60 17.89 16.78
C GLU A 290 -16.25 17.20 17.07
N HIS A 291 -16.09 15.91 16.74
CA HIS A 291 -14.86 15.13 16.93
C HIS A 291 -14.81 13.98 15.90
N SER A 292 -14.12 14.14 14.77
CA SER A 292 -13.84 13.04 13.84
C SER A 292 -12.50 12.40 14.16
N GLY A 293 -12.50 11.19 14.70
CA GLY A 293 -11.29 10.40 14.92
C GLY A 293 -11.60 9.05 15.55
N VAL A 294 -10.78 8.04 15.23
CA VAL A 294 -10.80 6.76 15.94
C VAL A 294 -9.82 6.86 17.10
N SER A 295 -10.34 6.72 18.32
CA SER A 295 -9.50 6.60 19.52
C SER A 295 -9.32 5.12 19.83
N TYR A 296 -8.08 4.65 19.75
CA TYR A 296 -7.71 3.33 20.22
C TYR A 296 -7.46 3.37 21.73
N THR A 297 -7.85 2.33 22.42
CA THR A 297 -7.60 2.19 23.86
C THR A 297 -7.25 0.74 24.14
N ALA A 298 -6.10 0.54 24.77
CA ALA A 298 -5.74 -0.75 25.33
C ALA A 298 -6.70 -1.07 26.48
N ILE A 299 -7.20 -2.30 26.53
CA ILE A 299 -7.99 -2.78 27.66
C ILE A 299 -7.01 -3.36 28.67
N ASP A 300 -6.83 -2.68 29.80
CA ASP A 300 -5.90 -3.14 30.84
C ASP A 300 -6.15 -4.60 31.23
N GLY A 301 -5.09 -5.41 31.21
CA GLY A 301 -5.18 -6.84 31.54
C GLY A 301 -5.64 -7.73 30.38
N SER A 302 -5.85 -7.21 29.16
CA SER A 302 -6.24 -7.99 27.98
C SER A 302 -5.07 -8.60 27.20
N GLU A 303 -3.82 -8.42 27.65
CA GLU A 303 -2.61 -8.81 26.90
C GLU A 303 -2.54 -10.33 26.66
N HIS A 304 -3.22 -11.10 27.51
CA HIS A 304 -3.30 -12.56 27.42
C HIS A 304 -4.35 -13.07 26.42
N LEU A 305 -5.26 -12.23 25.95
CA LEU A 305 -6.35 -12.63 25.05
C LEU A 305 -5.85 -12.83 23.62
N ASP A 306 -4.95 -11.95 23.16
CA ASP A 306 -4.38 -12.01 21.82
C ASP A 306 -2.86 -11.74 21.79
N PRO A 307 -2.05 -12.59 22.46
CA PRO A 307 -0.61 -12.35 22.53
C PRO A 307 0.03 -12.50 21.14
N PRO A 308 0.85 -11.53 20.69
CA PRO A 308 1.54 -11.63 19.42
C PRO A 308 2.47 -12.84 19.45
N LYS A 309 2.37 -13.68 18.41
CA LYS A 309 3.28 -14.82 18.25
C LYS A 309 4.64 -14.28 17.83
N LYS A 310 5.52 -14.06 18.81
CA LYS A 310 6.87 -13.54 18.57
C LYS A 310 7.68 -14.53 17.77
N MET A 311 7.97 -14.16 16.54
CA MET A 311 8.87 -14.93 15.68
C MET A 311 10.28 -14.36 15.78
N PRO A 312 11.33 -15.17 15.59
CA PRO A 312 12.69 -14.66 15.51
C PRO A 312 12.78 -13.63 14.38
N PRO A 313 13.37 -12.45 14.61
CA PRO A 313 13.60 -11.45 13.56
C PRO A 313 14.76 -11.86 12.62
N ASP A 314 15.08 -13.16 12.57
CA ASP A 314 16.21 -13.67 11.83
C ASP A 314 15.99 -13.41 10.34
N ARG A 315 17.01 -12.83 9.71
CA ARG A 315 17.04 -12.64 8.25
C ARG A 315 16.80 -13.97 7.54
N PRO A 316 15.99 -14.01 6.47
CA PRO A 316 15.91 -15.16 5.59
C PRO A 316 17.31 -15.64 5.18
N GLN A 317 17.55 -16.95 5.27
CA GLN A 317 18.83 -17.57 4.92
C GLN A 317 18.65 -18.46 3.68
N PRO A 318 19.62 -18.48 2.75
CA PRO A 318 19.59 -19.42 1.63
C PRO A 318 19.50 -20.87 2.13
N ARG A 319 18.71 -21.70 1.45
CA ARG A 319 18.76 -23.15 1.67
C ARG A 319 20.10 -23.68 1.15
N VAL A 320 21.03 -23.94 2.07
CA VAL A 320 22.25 -24.68 1.74
C VAL A 320 21.85 -26.14 1.59
N GLU A 321 21.82 -26.67 0.36
CA GLU A 321 21.72 -28.12 0.18
C GLU A 321 22.90 -28.77 0.90
N SER A 322 22.62 -29.66 1.85
CA SER A 322 23.68 -30.43 2.49
C SER A 322 24.25 -31.40 1.46
N SER A 323 25.29 -30.98 0.74
CA SER A 323 26.08 -31.88 -0.07
C SER A 323 26.84 -32.83 0.85
N SER A 324 26.25 -34.00 1.12
CA SER A 324 26.95 -35.12 1.72
C SER A 324 28.03 -35.57 0.75
N LEU A 325 29.29 -35.25 1.05
CA LEU A 325 30.47 -35.87 0.43
C LEU A 325 30.46 -37.37 0.77
N ARG A 326 29.69 -38.17 0.04
CA ARG A 326 29.88 -39.62 0.01
C ARG A 326 31.11 -39.90 -0.83
N SER A 327 32.18 -40.22 -0.11
CA SER A 327 33.41 -40.88 -0.54
C SER A 327 33.38 -41.44 -1.97
N PHE A 328 34.19 -40.86 -2.85
CA PHE A 328 34.77 -41.60 -3.97
C PHE A 328 35.73 -42.64 -3.37
N ALA A 329 35.21 -43.84 -3.09
CA ALA A 329 36.07 -45.01 -3.00
C ALA A 329 36.40 -45.39 -4.44
N ALA A 330 37.67 -45.24 -4.81
CA ALA A 330 38.21 -45.81 -6.02
C ALA A 330 38.16 -47.34 -5.86
N ASP A 331 37.41 -48.01 -6.74
CA ASP A 331 37.56 -49.44 -6.94
C ASP A 331 38.83 -49.67 -7.77
N ASP A 332 39.94 -49.92 -7.06
CA ASP A 332 41.08 -50.68 -7.57
C ASP A 332 40.96 -52.11 -7.01
N ASP A 333 40.47 -53.04 -7.83
CA ASP A 333 41.04 -54.39 -8.10
C ASP A 333 40.12 -55.24 -9.00
#